data_AF-A0A6M0HM21-F1
#
_entry.id   AF-A0A6M0HM21-F1
#
_cell.length_a   1.000
_cell.length_b   1.000
_cell.length_c   1.000
_cell.angle_alpha   90.00
_cell.angle_beta   90.00
_cell.angle_gamma   90.00
#
_symmetry.space_group_name_H-M   'P 1'
#
loop_
_entity.id
_entity.type
_entity.pdbx_description
1 polymer ?
#
loop_
_entity_poly.entity_id
_entity_poly.type
_entity_poly.pdbx_seq_one_letter_code
_entity_poly.pdbx_strand_id
1 'polypeptide(L)'
;MEKITLANIFEPRRSRVVEDFRISLAGSRVCLVNFATGTIFEEGQRLQNSSAALSGEFDFIRAWSKPRLMETEFYQENKDILELPRGAGCWLWKPYIIGDAISFLKDGDFVIYCDTGLDATRSIDHSIFPLCAWLAEKPNRIGVTHLSGYKNLAWTKRDCFFYMDCNEPGYWEVDQIQASYVALQINPYTRSLVKYWVEASRDRRIITDDTNVCGLDDHPEFIEHRHDQSILTNLILKYGFEFPRNDSALALKKNINDLLHKKLNRAAAVAKGFRVTECRAEKSSLSFWSPHRNGASLALDVQHPHAYAFHTDREHAPWWMARFKECKLSEIQIRNRVDAEHARAASLCVEVETAPDQWVEVFDAKFMQWNLKSPIILELSGIKAQGVRVSLRAEEFLHLHSVGIFSSEPHIPRVESVDLMQEVQTVSNDLTD
;
A
#
# COMPACT_ATOMS: atom_id res chain seq x y z
N MET A 1 -24.65 18.82 3.15
CA MET A 1 -23.30 19.11 3.67
C MET A 1 -22.62 17.78 3.94
N GLU A 2 -22.00 17.18 2.93
CA GLU A 2 -21.16 15.98 3.11
C GLU A 2 -19.79 16.41 3.61
N LYS A 3 -19.31 15.75 4.69
CA LYS A 3 -17.97 15.95 5.25
C LYS A 3 -16.93 15.55 4.19
N ILE A 4 -16.21 16.53 3.65
CA ILE A 4 -14.99 16.31 2.88
C ILE A 4 -14.03 15.52 3.77
N THR A 5 -13.90 14.22 3.50
CA THR A 5 -13.04 13.31 4.26
C THR A 5 -11.64 13.38 3.66
N LEU A 6 -10.62 13.27 4.50
CA LEU A 6 -9.18 13.35 4.17
C LEU A 6 -8.74 12.55 2.92
N ALA A 7 -9.50 11.54 2.49
CA ALA A 7 -9.22 10.64 1.36
C ALA A 7 -8.85 11.33 0.02
N ASN A 8 -9.50 12.42 -0.36
CA ASN A 8 -9.40 12.98 -1.72
C ASN A 8 -8.07 13.71 -2.03
N ILE A 9 -7.22 13.93 -1.04
CA ILE A 9 -5.91 14.61 -1.19
C ILE A 9 -4.76 13.57 -1.20
N PHE A 10 -4.96 12.38 -0.63
CA PHE A 10 -3.94 11.34 -0.55
C PHE A 10 -3.83 10.47 -1.82
N GLU A 11 -4.88 10.43 -2.63
CA GLU A 11 -5.00 9.55 -3.79
C GLU A 11 -3.97 9.83 -4.91
N PRO A 12 -3.63 11.08 -5.28
CA PRO A 12 -2.64 11.37 -6.33
C PRO A 12 -1.19 11.08 -5.92
N ARG A 13 -0.82 11.26 -4.65
CA ARG A 13 0.53 10.93 -4.15
C ARG A 13 0.69 9.44 -3.88
N ARG A 14 -0.37 8.78 -3.39
CA ARG A 14 -0.41 7.32 -3.22
C ARG A 14 -0.27 6.62 -4.57
N SER A 15 -0.95 7.11 -5.61
CA SER A 15 -0.83 6.56 -6.97
C SER A 15 0.58 6.74 -7.54
N ARG A 16 1.27 7.85 -7.29
CA ARG A 16 2.67 8.04 -7.73
C ARG A 16 3.67 7.12 -7.01
N VAL A 17 3.60 6.99 -5.69
CA VAL A 17 4.49 6.06 -4.96
C VAL A 17 4.25 4.61 -5.40
N VAL A 18 2.99 4.25 -5.63
CA VAL A 18 2.63 2.95 -6.20
C VAL A 18 3.20 2.80 -7.62
N GLU A 19 3.16 3.84 -8.44
CA GLU A 19 3.74 3.84 -9.78
C GLU A 19 5.27 3.72 -9.76
N ASP A 20 5.97 4.37 -8.83
CA ASP A 20 7.41 4.22 -8.66
C ASP A 20 7.80 2.78 -8.30
N PHE A 21 7.02 2.12 -7.43
CA PHE A 21 7.20 0.69 -7.15
C PHE A 21 6.88 -0.18 -8.37
N ARG A 22 5.84 0.17 -9.14
CA ARG A 22 5.51 -0.54 -10.38
C ARG A 22 6.65 -0.43 -11.39
N ILE A 23 7.24 0.74 -11.55
CA ILE A 23 8.38 0.99 -12.43
C ILE A 23 9.61 0.21 -11.95
N SER A 24 9.91 0.21 -10.64
CA SER A 24 11.07 -0.52 -10.10
C SER A 24 10.93 -2.03 -10.26
N LEU A 25 9.70 -2.54 -10.31
CA LEU A 25 9.38 -3.95 -10.54
C LEU A 25 9.08 -4.28 -12.00
N ALA A 26 9.33 -3.35 -12.93
CA ALA A 26 9.05 -3.53 -14.35
C ALA A 26 9.70 -4.82 -14.89
N GLY A 27 8.89 -5.68 -15.53
CA GLY A 27 9.33 -6.97 -16.07
C GLY A 27 9.15 -8.18 -15.14
N SER A 28 8.73 -7.94 -13.90
CA SER A 28 8.20 -8.96 -12.99
C SER A 28 6.70 -9.14 -13.21
N ARG A 29 6.21 -10.37 -13.07
CA ARG A 29 4.77 -10.67 -13.15
C ARG A 29 4.20 -11.01 -11.79
N VAL A 30 2.92 -10.70 -11.56
CA VAL A 30 2.22 -10.98 -10.30
C VAL A 30 1.07 -11.94 -10.54
N CYS A 31 1.05 -13.04 -9.78
CA CYS A 31 0.01 -14.05 -9.82
C CYS A 31 -0.80 -14.07 -8.52
N LEU A 32 -2.12 -13.84 -8.61
CA LEU A 32 -3.05 -14.14 -7.54
C LEU A 32 -3.36 -15.64 -7.54
N VAL A 33 -3.33 -16.26 -6.36
CA VAL A 33 -3.73 -17.66 -6.14
C VAL A 33 -4.78 -17.70 -5.03
N ASN A 34 -5.88 -18.41 -5.26
CA ASN A 34 -6.89 -18.63 -4.25
C ASN A 34 -7.61 -19.96 -4.46
N PHE A 35 -8.32 -20.41 -3.44
CA PHE A 35 -9.09 -21.64 -3.47
C PHE A 35 -10.48 -21.40 -2.88
N ALA A 36 -11.49 -22.02 -3.47
CA ALA A 36 -12.83 -22.04 -2.94
C ALA A 36 -13.50 -23.39 -3.13
N THR A 37 -14.29 -23.78 -2.13
CA THR A 37 -15.17 -24.94 -2.19
C THR A 37 -16.42 -24.63 -1.38
N GLY A 38 -17.59 -24.71 -2.00
CA GLY A 38 -18.86 -24.37 -1.38
C GLY A 38 -19.25 -22.90 -1.60
N THR A 39 -20.56 -22.66 -1.65
CA THR A 39 -21.17 -21.45 -2.21
C THR A 39 -20.62 -20.15 -1.63
N ILE A 40 -20.47 -20.06 -0.31
CA ILE A 40 -20.01 -18.84 0.37
C ILE A 40 -18.58 -18.45 -0.02
N PHE A 41 -17.68 -19.43 -0.12
CA PHE A 41 -16.29 -19.21 -0.49
C PHE A 41 -16.15 -18.94 -1.98
N GLU A 42 -16.99 -19.55 -2.81
CA GLU A 42 -17.04 -19.30 -4.25
C GLU A 42 -17.47 -17.86 -4.56
N GLU A 43 -18.44 -17.31 -3.82
CA GLU A 43 -18.79 -15.89 -3.91
C GLU A 43 -17.63 -14.98 -3.51
N GLY A 44 -16.94 -15.29 -2.41
CA GLY A 44 -15.74 -14.57 -1.97
C GLY A 44 -14.63 -14.61 -3.02
N GLN A 45 -14.40 -15.77 -3.64
CA GLN A 45 -13.42 -15.94 -4.71
C GLN A 45 -13.76 -15.08 -5.93
N ARG A 46 -15.04 -15.02 -6.33
CA ARG A 46 -15.47 -14.18 -7.47
C ARG A 46 -15.22 -12.70 -7.21
N LEU A 47 -15.51 -12.21 -6.00
CA LEU A 47 -15.24 -10.82 -5.61
C LEU A 47 -13.74 -10.52 -5.60
N GLN A 48 -12.94 -11.43 -5.05
CA GLN A 48 -11.49 -11.29 -5.01
C GLN A 48 -10.87 -11.29 -6.42
N ASN A 49 -11.31 -12.20 -7.29
CA ASN A 49 -10.87 -12.25 -8.69
C ASN A 49 -11.28 -10.99 -9.45
N SER A 50 -12.51 -10.50 -9.24
CA SER A 50 -13.02 -9.30 -9.91
C SER A 50 -12.23 -8.05 -9.48
N SER A 51 -11.99 -7.88 -8.18
CA SER A 51 -11.19 -6.76 -7.66
C SER A 51 -9.73 -6.81 -8.12
N ALA A 52 -9.11 -8.01 -8.15
CA ALA A 52 -7.77 -8.19 -8.71
C ALA A 52 -7.69 -7.87 -10.21
N ALA A 53 -8.69 -8.29 -10.99
CA ALA A 53 -8.73 -7.99 -12.42
C ALA A 53 -8.93 -6.48 -12.67
N LEU A 54 -9.77 -5.82 -11.87
CA LEU A 54 -10.04 -4.39 -11.97
C LEU A 54 -8.84 -3.53 -11.53
N SER A 55 -7.95 -4.03 -10.67
CA SER A 55 -6.77 -3.28 -10.24
C SER A 55 -5.75 -3.10 -11.36
N GLY A 56 -5.70 -4.03 -12.33
CA GLY A 56 -4.69 -4.04 -13.39
C GLY A 56 -3.27 -4.33 -12.90
N GLU A 57 -3.12 -4.84 -11.68
CA GLU A 57 -1.83 -5.12 -11.04
C GLU A 57 -1.46 -6.61 -11.03
N PHE A 58 -2.38 -7.48 -11.44
CA PHE A 58 -2.15 -8.93 -11.54
C PHE A 58 -2.13 -9.36 -13.00
N ASP A 59 -1.05 -10.01 -13.42
CA ASP A 59 -0.93 -10.61 -14.75
C ASP A 59 -1.72 -11.93 -14.84
N PHE A 60 -1.80 -12.64 -13.72
CA PHE A 60 -2.46 -13.95 -13.65
C PHE A 60 -3.38 -14.05 -12.43
N ILE A 61 -4.53 -14.69 -12.62
CA ILE A 61 -5.43 -15.09 -11.54
C ILE A 61 -5.66 -16.60 -11.65
N ARG A 62 -5.17 -17.35 -10.66
CA ARG A 62 -5.31 -18.80 -10.57
C ARG A 62 -6.35 -19.16 -9.51
N ALA A 63 -7.60 -19.15 -9.95
CA ALA A 63 -8.73 -19.57 -9.14
C ALA A 63 -8.82 -21.10 -9.11
N TRP A 64 -8.51 -21.70 -7.97
CA TRP A 64 -8.65 -23.13 -7.74
C TRP A 64 -9.99 -23.47 -7.12
N SER A 65 -10.50 -24.64 -7.46
CA SER A 65 -11.71 -25.22 -6.90
C SER A 65 -11.48 -26.67 -6.52
N LYS A 66 -12.32 -27.24 -5.67
CA LYS A 66 -12.24 -28.66 -5.33
C LYS A 66 -12.33 -29.57 -6.57
N PRO A 67 -13.25 -29.37 -7.53
CA PRO A 67 -13.28 -30.17 -8.76
C PRO A 67 -11.97 -30.12 -9.55
N ARG A 68 -11.40 -28.92 -9.74
CA ARG A 68 -10.11 -28.76 -10.43
C ARG A 68 -8.97 -29.47 -9.69
N LEU A 69 -8.96 -29.41 -8.36
CA LEU A 69 -7.97 -30.11 -7.55
C LEU A 69 -8.08 -31.63 -7.74
N MET A 70 -9.29 -32.18 -7.81
CA MET A 70 -9.54 -33.62 -7.95
C MET A 70 -9.00 -34.21 -9.26
N GLU A 71 -8.81 -33.38 -10.29
CA GLU A 71 -8.23 -33.77 -11.58
C GLU A 71 -6.70 -33.93 -11.55
N THR A 72 -6.05 -33.54 -10.44
CA THR A 72 -4.59 -33.58 -10.33
C THR A 72 -4.08 -34.93 -9.81
N GLU A 73 -2.89 -35.33 -10.25
CA GLU A 73 -2.17 -36.49 -9.70
C GLU A 73 -1.92 -36.32 -8.20
N PHE A 74 -1.57 -35.10 -7.77
CA PHE A 74 -1.39 -34.77 -6.36
C PHE A 74 -2.60 -35.10 -5.50
N TYR A 75 -3.82 -34.84 -6.00
CA TYR A 75 -5.02 -35.21 -5.26
C TYR A 75 -5.18 -36.73 -5.13
N GLN A 76 -4.90 -37.48 -6.19
CA GLN A 76 -5.00 -38.94 -6.17
C GLN A 76 -3.98 -39.56 -5.20
N GLU A 77 -2.76 -39.04 -5.19
CA GLU A 77 -1.68 -39.52 -4.31
C GLU A 77 -1.91 -39.21 -2.82
N ASN A 78 -2.67 -38.15 -2.50
CA ASN A 78 -2.87 -37.69 -1.12
C ASN A 78 -4.35 -37.70 -0.71
N LYS A 79 -5.13 -38.58 -1.34
CA LYS A 79 -6.58 -38.65 -1.19
C LYS A 79 -7.00 -38.94 0.26
N ASP A 80 -6.23 -39.74 0.98
CA ASP A 80 -6.48 -40.11 2.37
C ASP A 80 -6.48 -38.89 3.33
N ILE A 81 -5.71 -37.84 3.01
CA ILE A 81 -5.73 -36.57 3.72
C ILE A 81 -6.73 -35.62 3.07
N LEU A 82 -6.75 -35.50 1.74
CA LEU A 82 -7.54 -34.49 1.02
C LEU A 82 -9.06 -34.75 1.06
N GLU A 83 -9.50 -35.94 1.46
CA GLU A 83 -10.92 -36.26 1.72
C GLU A 83 -11.34 -36.03 3.17
N LEU A 84 -10.42 -35.65 4.07
CA LEU A 84 -10.78 -35.31 5.44
C LEU A 84 -11.65 -34.02 5.47
N PRO A 85 -12.70 -33.98 6.31
CA PRO A 85 -13.67 -32.89 6.29
C PRO A 85 -13.07 -31.57 6.79
N ARG A 86 -12.15 -31.62 7.76
CA ARG A 86 -11.50 -30.43 8.33
C ARG A 86 -10.71 -29.72 7.23
N GLY A 87 -11.01 -28.44 6.98
CA GLY A 87 -10.27 -27.63 6.00
C GLY A 87 -10.29 -28.13 4.56
N ALA A 88 -11.26 -28.97 4.19
CA ALA A 88 -11.32 -29.66 2.89
C ALA A 88 -10.06 -30.47 2.55
N GLY A 89 -9.44 -31.07 3.58
CA GLY A 89 -8.23 -31.87 3.46
C GLY A 89 -7.06 -31.35 4.29
N CYS A 90 -7.34 -30.88 5.52
CA CYS A 90 -6.36 -30.29 6.44
C CYS A 90 -5.53 -29.17 5.80
N TRP A 91 -6.11 -28.45 4.82
CA TRP A 91 -5.43 -27.42 4.02
C TRP A 91 -4.17 -27.89 3.25
N LEU A 92 -3.92 -29.20 3.10
CA LEU A 92 -2.83 -29.74 2.27
C LEU A 92 -2.83 -29.20 0.83
N TRP A 93 -4.01 -28.89 0.31
CA TRP A 93 -4.16 -28.29 -1.01
C TRP A 93 -3.49 -26.91 -1.13
N LYS A 94 -3.34 -26.14 -0.04
CA LYS A 94 -2.83 -24.77 -0.07
C LYS A 94 -1.36 -24.69 -0.50
N PRO A 95 -0.41 -25.37 0.17
CA PRO A 95 0.98 -25.37 -0.29
C PRO A 95 1.11 -25.93 -1.72
N TYR A 96 0.28 -26.91 -2.09
CA TYR A 96 0.28 -27.47 -3.45
C TYR A 96 -0.09 -26.44 -4.51
N ILE A 97 -1.23 -25.74 -4.37
CA ILE A 97 -1.66 -24.77 -5.40
C ILE A 97 -0.74 -23.55 -5.49
N ILE A 98 -0.10 -23.17 -4.38
CA ILE A 98 0.96 -22.16 -4.36
C ILE A 98 2.18 -22.69 -5.10
N GLY A 99 2.64 -23.91 -4.81
CA GLY A 99 3.76 -24.55 -5.51
C GLY A 99 3.51 -24.72 -7.00
N ASP A 100 2.29 -25.06 -7.39
CA ASP A 100 1.86 -25.12 -8.77
C ASP A 100 1.86 -23.73 -9.43
N ALA A 101 1.54 -22.63 -8.72
CA ALA A 101 1.74 -21.28 -9.27
C ALA A 101 3.22 -20.94 -9.49
N ILE A 102 4.07 -21.31 -8.53
CA ILE A 102 5.51 -21.07 -8.57
C ILE A 102 6.19 -21.79 -9.75
N SER A 103 5.68 -22.94 -10.19
CA SER A 103 6.28 -23.73 -11.27
C SER A 103 6.19 -23.06 -12.66
N PHE A 104 5.19 -22.19 -12.90
CA PHE A 104 5.01 -21.46 -14.16
C PHE A 104 5.64 -20.05 -14.16
N LEU A 105 6.11 -19.59 -13.01
CA LEU A 105 6.69 -18.28 -12.81
C LEU A 105 8.22 -18.37 -12.82
N LYS A 106 8.86 -17.33 -13.35
CA LYS A 106 10.33 -17.22 -13.36
C LYS A 106 10.79 -16.53 -12.07
N ASP A 107 12.08 -16.61 -11.79
CA ASP A 107 12.65 -15.87 -10.67
C ASP A 107 12.48 -14.36 -10.87
N GLY A 108 12.14 -13.65 -9.79
CA GLY A 108 11.73 -12.24 -9.79
C GLY A 108 10.23 -12.00 -9.91
N ASP A 109 9.43 -12.95 -10.41
CA ASP A 109 7.97 -12.87 -10.40
C ASP A 109 7.42 -13.00 -8.95
N PHE A 110 6.12 -12.76 -8.76
CA PHE A 110 5.47 -12.79 -7.45
C PHE A 110 4.24 -13.69 -7.41
N VAL A 111 4.03 -14.35 -6.28
CA VAL A 111 2.79 -15.06 -5.94
C VAL A 111 2.17 -14.39 -4.72
N ILE A 112 0.89 -14.04 -4.85
CA ILE A 112 0.03 -13.58 -3.77
C ILE A 112 -1.06 -14.61 -3.56
N TYR A 113 -1.01 -15.34 -2.45
CA TYR A 113 -2.08 -16.21 -2.00
C TYR A 113 -3.01 -15.46 -1.03
N CYS A 114 -4.31 -15.65 -1.18
CA CYS A 114 -5.29 -15.08 -0.27
C CYS A 114 -6.50 -16.00 -0.08
N ASP A 115 -6.84 -16.31 1.17
CA ASP A 115 -8.04 -17.06 1.53
C ASP A 115 -9.30 -16.33 1.08
N THR A 116 -10.28 -17.07 0.59
CA THR A 116 -11.58 -16.57 0.11
C THR A 116 -12.61 -16.39 1.24
N GLY A 117 -12.14 -16.36 2.49
CA GLY A 117 -12.97 -16.27 3.70
C GLY A 117 -13.81 -14.99 3.82
N LEU A 118 -14.73 -14.99 4.80
CA LEU A 118 -15.84 -14.02 4.95
C LEU A 118 -15.45 -12.58 5.34
N ASP A 119 -14.17 -12.29 5.57
CA ASP A 119 -13.70 -11.03 6.18
C ASP A 119 -12.99 -10.10 5.16
N ALA A 120 -12.09 -9.23 5.63
CA ALA A 120 -11.30 -8.23 4.87
C ALA A 120 -10.40 -8.80 3.75
N THR A 121 -10.55 -10.08 3.38
CA THR A 121 -9.87 -10.75 2.28
C THR A 121 -10.76 -10.94 1.04
N ARG A 122 -12.05 -10.56 1.12
CA ARG A 122 -13.02 -10.71 0.02
C ARG A 122 -12.77 -9.81 -1.19
N SER A 123 -12.03 -8.71 -1.02
CA SER A 123 -11.66 -7.80 -2.09
C SER A 123 -10.21 -7.35 -1.92
N ILE A 124 -9.53 -7.17 -3.05
CA ILE A 124 -8.19 -6.57 -3.09
C ILE A 124 -8.37 -5.08 -3.37
N ASP A 125 -8.46 -4.31 -2.29
CA ASP A 125 -8.80 -2.88 -2.35
C ASP A 125 -7.57 -1.96 -2.28
N HIS A 126 -6.38 -2.56 -2.25
CA HIS A 126 -5.11 -1.88 -2.05
C HIS A 126 -4.05 -2.44 -2.99
N SER A 127 -3.18 -1.56 -3.50
CA SER A 127 -2.13 -1.94 -4.45
C SER A 127 -1.20 -3.03 -3.90
N ILE A 128 -0.77 -4.01 -4.67
CA ILE A 128 0.20 -5.03 -4.21
C ILE A 128 1.65 -4.62 -4.39
N PHE A 129 1.93 -3.56 -5.14
CA PHE A 129 3.31 -3.17 -5.49
C PHE A 129 4.21 -2.83 -4.29
N PRO A 130 3.72 -2.16 -3.23
CA PRO A 130 4.58 -1.91 -2.08
C PRO A 130 4.98 -3.18 -1.32
N LEU A 131 4.08 -4.17 -1.25
CA LEU A 131 4.41 -5.49 -0.70
C LEU A 131 5.42 -6.22 -1.58
N CYS A 132 5.23 -6.18 -2.90
CA CYS A 132 6.17 -6.80 -3.85
C CYS A 132 7.55 -6.15 -3.78
N ALA A 133 7.63 -4.82 -3.65
CA ALA A 133 8.89 -4.10 -3.52
C ALA A 133 9.62 -4.49 -2.22
N TRP A 134 8.89 -4.55 -1.10
CA TRP A 134 9.46 -5.01 0.17
C TRP A 134 9.96 -6.45 0.10
N LEU A 135 9.25 -7.35 -0.59
CA LEU A 135 9.73 -8.72 -0.82
C LEU A 135 11.00 -8.75 -1.67
N ALA A 136 11.11 -7.87 -2.67
CA ALA A 136 12.24 -7.84 -3.60
C ALA A 136 13.55 -7.34 -2.98
N GLU A 137 13.51 -6.66 -1.84
CA GLU A 137 14.71 -6.14 -1.16
C GLU A 137 15.61 -7.25 -0.59
N LYS A 138 15.05 -8.41 -0.20
CA LYS A 138 15.81 -9.54 0.33
C LYS A 138 15.21 -10.88 -0.10
N PRO A 139 16.05 -11.86 -0.50
CA PRO A 139 15.57 -13.12 -1.05
C PRO A 139 14.84 -14.02 -0.04
N ASN A 140 15.09 -13.85 1.26
CA ASN A 140 14.48 -14.61 2.35
C ASN A 140 13.33 -13.88 3.04
N ARG A 141 12.65 -12.94 2.37
CA ARG A 141 11.43 -12.31 2.90
C ARG A 141 10.17 -13.07 2.50
N ILE A 142 9.18 -13.05 3.38
CA ILE A 142 7.85 -13.60 3.16
C ILE A 142 6.78 -12.66 3.73
N GLY A 143 5.74 -12.40 2.94
CA GLY A 143 4.63 -11.55 3.32
C GLY A 143 3.55 -12.35 4.01
N VAL A 144 3.64 -12.44 5.34
CA VAL A 144 2.62 -13.02 6.24
C VAL A 144 2.40 -12.07 7.43
N THR A 145 1.31 -12.26 8.17
CA THR A 145 1.11 -11.62 9.49
C THR A 145 1.27 -12.64 10.60
N HIS A 146 1.22 -12.22 11.86
CA HIS A 146 1.18 -13.11 13.03
C HIS A 146 0.09 -12.66 13.99
N LEU A 147 -0.37 -13.58 14.84
CA LEU A 147 -1.35 -13.30 15.89
C LEU A 147 -0.62 -13.05 17.21
N SER A 148 -0.52 -11.78 17.61
CA SER A 148 0.19 -11.43 18.84
C SER A 148 -0.43 -12.13 20.07
N GLY A 149 0.40 -12.81 20.86
CA GLY A 149 -0.02 -13.58 22.03
C GLY A 149 -0.51 -15.01 21.73
N TYR A 150 -0.55 -15.43 20.47
CA TYR A 150 -0.91 -16.80 20.08
C TYR A 150 0.35 -17.64 19.93
N LYS A 151 0.89 -18.11 21.06
CA LYS A 151 2.12 -18.92 21.09
C LYS A 151 2.01 -20.18 20.25
N ASN A 152 3.01 -20.45 19.42
CA ASN A 152 2.99 -21.55 18.47
C ASN A 152 2.79 -22.91 19.16
N LEU A 153 3.33 -23.10 20.38
CA LEU A 153 3.12 -24.30 21.19
C LEU A 153 1.65 -24.58 21.55
N ALA A 154 0.83 -23.53 21.67
CA ALA A 154 -0.59 -23.67 21.98
C ALA A 154 -1.40 -24.09 20.74
N TRP A 155 -0.84 -23.92 19.54
CA TRP A 155 -1.54 -24.05 18.26
C TRP A 155 -0.88 -25.04 17.28
N THR A 156 0.08 -25.84 17.77
CA THR A 156 0.85 -26.81 16.97
C THR A 156 1.04 -28.07 17.78
N LYS A 157 0.58 -29.21 17.25
CA LYS A 157 0.73 -30.50 17.92
C LYS A 157 2.19 -30.93 17.98
N ARG A 158 2.53 -31.76 18.97
CA ARG A 158 3.90 -32.22 19.22
C ARG A 158 4.51 -32.94 18.04
N ASP A 159 3.76 -33.80 17.35
CA ASP A 159 4.26 -34.53 16.17
C ASP A 159 4.76 -33.58 15.07
N CYS A 160 4.08 -32.45 14.87
CA CYS A 160 4.48 -31.45 13.88
C CYS A 160 5.83 -30.84 14.24
N PHE A 161 6.09 -30.51 15.52
CA PHE A 161 7.42 -30.08 15.95
C PHE A 161 8.47 -31.18 15.83
N PHE A 162 8.14 -32.39 16.28
CA PHE A 162 9.09 -33.50 16.35
C PHE A 162 9.56 -33.95 14.97
N TYR A 163 8.63 -34.27 14.06
CA TYR A 163 8.97 -34.79 12.73
C TYR A 163 9.54 -33.72 11.79
N MET A 164 9.33 -32.43 12.08
CA MET A 164 9.99 -31.33 11.38
C MET A 164 11.34 -30.94 11.98
N ASP A 165 11.75 -31.56 13.08
CA ASP A 165 12.97 -31.20 13.81
C ASP A 165 12.96 -29.71 14.20
N CYS A 166 11.85 -29.33 14.86
CA CYS A 166 11.51 -28.00 15.38
C CYS A 166 11.05 -28.10 16.85
N ASN A 167 11.56 -29.08 17.60
CA ASN A 167 11.09 -29.38 18.96
C ASN A 167 11.97 -28.71 20.03
N GLU A 168 12.11 -27.39 19.94
CA GLU A 168 12.90 -26.57 20.89
C GLU A 168 12.18 -25.23 21.19
N PRO A 169 12.48 -24.56 22.32
CA PRO A 169 11.78 -23.33 22.73
C PRO A 169 11.74 -22.21 21.68
N GLY A 170 12.75 -22.11 20.82
CA GLY A 170 12.78 -21.14 19.71
C GLY A 170 11.65 -21.29 18.68
N TYR A 171 11.02 -22.46 18.61
CA TYR A 171 9.86 -22.72 17.75
C TYR A 171 8.53 -22.63 18.51
N TRP A 172 8.55 -22.87 19.81
CA TRP A 172 7.38 -22.96 20.67
C TRP A 172 6.87 -21.60 21.13
N GLU A 173 7.79 -20.75 21.60
CA GLU A 173 7.52 -19.51 22.33
C GLU A 173 7.31 -18.29 21.43
N VAL A 174 7.38 -18.49 20.11
CA VAL A 174 7.06 -17.43 19.15
C VAL A 174 5.57 -17.35 18.89
N ASP A 175 5.11 -16.18 18.46
CA ASP A 175 3.72 -16.01 18.05
C ASP A 175 3.51 -16.64 16.66
N GLN A 176 2.42 -17.37 16.51
CA GLN A 176 2.12 -18.10 15.28
C GLN A 176 1.77 -17.13 14.14
N ILE A 177 2.28 -17.42 12.94
CA ILE A 177 1.94 -16.67 11.73
C ILE A 177 0.49 -16.93 11.31
N GLN A 178 -0.06 -16.10 10.43
CA GLN A 178 -1.33 -16.33 9.76
C GLN A 178 -1.08 -16.75 8.31
N ALA A 179 -1.48 -17.97 7.95
CA ALA A 179 -1.33 -18.52 6.60
C ALA A 179 -2.56 -18.24 5.70
N SER A 180 -3.36 -17.23 6.06
CA SER A 180 -4.54 -16.81 5.30
C SER A 180 -4.21 -15.83 4.17
N TYR A 181 -3.03 -15.20 4.24
CA TYR A 181 -2.46 -14.36 3.21
C TYR A 181 -0.96 -14.62 3.15
N VAL A 182 -0.45 -15.05 2.00
CA VAL A 182 0.97 -15.38 1.83
C VAL A 182 1.47 -14.72 0.55
N ALA A 183 2.49 -13.88 0.65
CA ALA A 183 3.13 -13.25 -0.50
C ALA A 183 4.60 -13.63 -0.61
N LEU A 184 5.03 -13.99 -1.82
CA LEU A 184 6.36 -14.50 -2.11
C LEU A 184 6.90 -13.83 -3.37
N GLN A 185 8.15 -13.36 -3.34
CA GLN A 185 8.93 -13.21 -4.56
C GLN A 185 9.53 -14.56 -4.93
N ILE A 186 9.44 -14.94 -6.20
CA ILE A 186 9.93 -16.23 -6.68
C ILE A 186 11.45 -16.17 -6.81
N ASN A 187 12.13 -17.05 -6.09
CA ASN A 187 13.58 -17.20 -6.08
C ASN A 187 13.92 -18.60 -5.51
N PRO A 188 15.20 -19.02 -5.48
CA PRO A 188 15.58 -20.33 -4.95
C PRO A 188 15.15 -20.60 -3.50
N TYR A 189 15.10 -19.58 -2.64
CA TYR A 189 14.69 -19.71 -1.24
C TYR A 189 13.20 -19.99 -1.14
N THR A 190 12.35 -19.18 -1.79
CA THR A 190 10.89 -19.34 -1.71
C THR A 190 10.40 -20.60 -2.43
N ARG A 191 11.07 -21.02 -3.52
CA ARG A 191 10.84 -22.34 -4.14
C ARG A 191 11.11 -23.48 -3.16
N SER A 192 12.24 -23.42 -2.46
CA SER A 192 12.61 -24.44 -1.47
C SER A 192 11.64 -24.45 -0.29
N LEU A 193 11.26 -23.27 0.22
CA LEU A 193 10.27 -23.12 1.30
C LEU A 193 8.95 -23.80 0.94
N VAL A 194 8.38 -23.50 -0.23
CA VAL A 194 7.09 -24.08 -0.64
C VAL A 194 7.22 -25.57 -0.94
N LYS A 195 8.35 -26.02 -1.50
CA LYS A 195 8.63 -27.46 -1.64
C LYS A 195 8.59 -28.16 -0.28
N TYR A 196 9.33 -27.68 0.71
CA TYR A 196 9.33 -28.27 2.05
C TYR A 196 7.96 -28.19 2.73
N TRP A 197 7.20 -27.12 2.46
CA TRP A 197 5.85 -26.98 2.95
C TRP A 197 4.91 -28.05 2.38
N VAL A 198 4.96 -28.30 1.07
CA VAL A 198 4.24 -29.42 0.43
C VAL A 198 4.65 -30.75 1.04
N GLU A 199 5.95 -31.06 1.09
CA GLU A 199 6.45 -32.36 1.58
C GLU A 199 6.03 -32.62 3.03
N ALA A 200 6.21 -31.66 3.94
CA ALA A 200 5.80 -31.82 5.33
C ALA A 200 4.27 -31.95 5.47
N SER A 201 3.51 -31.27 4.59
CA SER A 201 2.05 -31.33 4.59
C SER A 201 1.52 -32.70 4.11
N ARG A 202 2.29 -33.46 3.31
CA ARG A 202 1.91 -34.82 2.88
C ARG A 202 2.04 -35.86 3.99
N ASP A 203 2.77 -35.55 5.06
CA ASP A 203 2.91 -36.46 6.20
C ASP A 203 1.68 -36.35 7.12
N ARG A 204 0.85 -37.38 7.13
CA ARG A 204 -0.34 -37.47 7.98
C ARG A 204 -0.03 -37.21 9.46
N ARG A 205 1.13 -37.67 9.95
CA ARG A 205 1.56 -37.46 11.33
C ARG A 205 1.81 -35.99 11.62
N ILE A 206 2.20 -35.21 10.63
CA ILE A 206 2.47 -33.78 10.78
C ILE A 206 1.18 -32.98 10.63
N ILE A 207 0.41 -33.17 9.56
CA ILE A 207 -0.64 -32.22 9.19
C ILE A 207 -2.01 -32.48 9.84
N THR A 208 -2.38 -33.71 10.20
CA THR A 208 -3.74 -34.01 10.66
C THR A 208 -3.93 -33.83 12.16
N ASP A 209 -5.17 -33.96 12.64
CA ASP A 209 -5.51 -33.98 14.06
C ASP A 209 -5.35 -35.39 14.70
N ASP A 210 -4.69 -36.32 14.01
CA ASP A 210 -4.40 -37.65 14.55
C ASP A 210 -3.54 -37.54 15.82
N THR A 211 -3.79 -38.44 16.78
CA THR A 211 -3.04 -38.53 18.04
C THR A 211 -1.53 -38.65 17.78
N ASN A 212 -0.74 -37.97 18.60
CA ASN A 212 0.72 -37.99 18.47
C ASN A 212 1.28 -39.41 18.50
N VAL A 213 2.22 -39.70 17.61
CA VAL A 213 2.93 -40.98 17.51
C VAL A 213 4.44 -40.86 17.73
N CYS A 214 4.95 -39.65 17.99
CA CYS A 214 6.36 -39.44 18.35
C CYS A 214 6.74 -39.91 19.77
N GLY A 215 5.79 -40.38 20.57
CA GLY A 215 6.01 -40.84 21.94
C GLY A 215 6.11 -39.72 22.98
N LEU A 216 5.74 -38.49 22.60
CA LEU A 216 5.69 -37.31 23.47
C LEU A 216 4.27 -36.75 23.49
N ASP A 217 3.87 -36.26 24.67
CA ASP A 217 2.61 -35.53 24.83
C ASP A 217 2.71 -34.13 24.23
N ASP A 218 1.55 -33.57 23.87
CA ASP A 218 1.43 -32.15 23.55
C ASP A 218 1.89 -31.27 24.73
N HIS A 219 2.22 -30.01 24.44
CA HIS A 219 2.50 -29.05 25.51
C HIS A 219 1.25 -28.88 26.41
N PRO A 220 1.42 -28.62 27.72
CA PRO A 220 0.30 -28.38 28.63
C PRO A 220 -0.68 -27.28 28.15
N GLU A 221 -0.18 -26.30 27.42
CA GLU A 221 -0.94 -25.18 26.87
C GLU A 221 -1.54 -25.46 25.47
N PHE A 222 -1.35 -26.65 24.91
CA PHE A 222 -1.89 -27.03 23.61
C PHE A 222 -3.42 -26.96 23.58
N ILE A 223 -3.95 -26.31 22.54
CA ILE A 223 -5.39 -26.07 22.34
C ILE A 223 -5.89 -26.87 21.14
N GLU A 224 -5.33 -26.62 19.96
CA GLU A 224 -5.64 -27.36 18.73
C GLU A 224 -4.50 -27.22 17.72
N HIS A 225 -4.47 -28.08 16.71
CA HIS A 225 -3.49 -27.97 15.63
C HIS A 225 -3.96 -27.00 14.54
N ARG A 226 -3.02 -26.22 13.98
CA ARG A 226 -3.27 -25.28 12.86
C ARG A 226 -2.72 -25.77 11.52
N HIS A 227 -2.44 -27.07 11.39
CA HIS A 227 -2.20 -27.77 10.12
C HIS A 227 -1.10 -27.08 9.27
N ASP A 228 -1.44 -26.62 8.05
CA ASP A 228 -0.49 -25.97 7.14
C ASP A 228 0.18 -24.72 7.73
N GLN A 229 -0.53 -23.98 8.59
CA GLN A 229 -0.02 -22.78 9.25
C GLN A 229 1.06 -23.10 10.29
N SER A 230 0.88 -24.19 11.04
CA SER A 230 1.90 -24.70 11.97
C SER A 230 3.18 -25.08 11.21
N ILE A 231 3.01 -25.78 10.09
CA ILE A 231 4.14 -26.20 9.23
C ILE A 231 4.85 -24.97 8.67
N LEU A 232 4.12 -24.00 8.12
CA LEU A 232 4.72 -22.78 7.58
C LEU A 232 5.44 -21.97 8.66
N THR A 233 4.87 -21.86 9.87
CA THR A 233 5.52 -21.21 11.02
C THR A 233 6.89 -21.85 11.30
N ASN A 234 6.92 -23.18 11.43
CA ASN A 234 8.14 -23.93 11.71
C ASN A 234 9.19 -23.75 10.61
N LEU A 235 8.79 -23.78 9.33
CA LEU A 235 9.70 -23.61 8.20
C LEU A 235 10.28 -22.19 8.12
N ILE A 236 9.46 -21.16 8.36
CA ILE A 236 9.90 -19.75 8.39
C ILE A 236 11.00 -19.58 9.44
N LEU A 237 10.80 -20.13 10.64
CA LEU A 237 11.78 -20.04 11.73
C LEU A 237 13.03 -20.86 11.42
N LYS A 238 12.85 -22.12 10.98
CA LYS A 238 13.95 -23.06 10.71
C LYS A 238 14.91 -22.54 9.64
N TYR A 239 14.39 -21.87 8.62
CA TYR A 239 15.17 -21.34 7.51
C TYR A 239 15.43 -19.83 7.59
N GLY A 240 15.08 -19.17 8.71
CA GLY A 240 15.40 -17.77 8.95
C GLY A 240 14.74 -16.80 7.96
N PHE A 241 13.48 -17.02 7.61
CA PHE A 241 12.72 -16.08 6.79
C PHE A 241 12.32 -14.85 7.58
N GLU A 242 12.54 -13.67 6.98
CA GLU A 242 12.08 -12.39 7.52
C GLU A 242 10.61 -12.18 7.15
N PHE A 243 9.79 -11.88 8.15
CA PHE A 243 8.39 -11.50 7.96
C PHE A 243 8.06 -10.28 8.83
N PRO A 244 7.05 -9.47 8.46
CA PRO A 244 6.71 -8.27 9.21
C PRO A 244 6.29 -8.57 10.66
N ARG A 245 7.03 -8.00 11.62
CA ARG A 245 6.68 -7.98 13.05
C ARG A 245 5.90 -6.69 13.36
N ASN A 246 4.92 -6.76 14.24
CA ASN A 246 3.98 -5.68 14.54
C ASN A 246 3.93 -5.51 16.06
N ASP A 247 4.17 -4.31 16.56
CA ASP A 247 3.88 -3.97 17.94
C ASP A 247 2.36 -3.79 18.16
N SER A 248 1.79 -4.78 18.86
CA SER A 248 0.62 -4.81 19.75
C SER A 248 -0.73 -4.16 19.38
N ALA A 249 -0.85 -3.21 18.45
CA ALA A 249 -2.13 -2.55 18.11
C ALA A 249 -2.76 -3.02 16.77
N LEU A 250 -2.03 -3.81 15.96
CA LEU A 250 -2.42 -4.19 14.59
C LEU A 250 -2.53 -5.72 14.36
N ALA A 251 -2.42 -6.51 15.43
CA ALA A 251 -2.32 -7.98 15.44
C ALA A 251 -3.56 -8.75 14.95
N LEU A 252 -4.69 -8.07 14.70
CA LEU A 252 -5.95 -8.71 14.27
C LEU A 252 -6.18 -8.69 12.75
N LYS A 253 -5.27 -8.08 11.96
CA LYS A 253 -5.44 -8.01 10.50
C LYS A 253 -4.80 -9.22 9.81
N LYS A 254 -5.62 -9.94 9.05
CA LYS A 254 -5.25 -11.11 8.25
C LYS A 254 -4.43 -10.76 6.99
N ASN A 255 -4.52 -9.51 6.51
CA ASN A 255 -3.91 -9.07 5.25
C ASN A 255 -2.72 -8.12 5.52
N ILE A 256 -1.50 -8.55 5.17
CA ILE A 256 -0.29 -7.73 5.32
C ILE A 256 -0.27 -6.52 4.40
N ASN A 257 -0.94 -6.60 3.24
CA ASN A 257 -1.02 -5.48 2.31
C ASN A 257 -1.72 -4.27 2.97
N ASP A 258 -2.82 -4.48 3.70
CA ASP A 258 -3.48 -3.44 4.48
C ASP A 258 -2.55 -2.73 5.48
N LEU A 259 -1.61 -3.46 6.08
CA LEU A 259 -0.69 -2.95 7.08
C LEU A 259 0.36 -2.05 6.41
N LEU A 260 0.95 -2.52 5.31
CA LEU A 260 1.90 -1.73 4.53
C LEU A 260 1.25 -0.48 3.97
N HIS A 261 0.01 -0.55 3.48
CA HIS A 261 -0.73 0.63 3.01
C HIS A 261 -0.98 1.67 4.10
N LYS A 262 -1.24 1.26 5.36
CA LYS A 262 -1.33 2.21 6.48
C LYS A 262 0.02 2.87 6.78
N LYS A 263 1.13 2.12 6.76
CA LYS A 263 2.48 2.69 6.92
C LYS A 263 2.84 3.63 5.77
N LEU A 264 2.50 3.29 4.53
CA LEU A 264 2.63 4.16 3.35
C LEU A 264 1.80 5.43 3.44
N ASN A 265 0.56 5.35 3.92
CA ASN A 265 -0.26 6.54 4.13
C ASN A 265 0.35 7.47 5.19
N ARG A 266 1.02 6.92 6.22
CA ARG A 266 1.79 7.71 7.18
C ARG A 266 3.05 8.31 6.56
N ALA A 267 3.83 7.54 5.80
CA ALA A 267 5.03 8.01 5.11
C ALA A 267 4.71 9.10 4.05
N ALA A 268 3.65 8.92 3.27
CA ALA A 268 3.15 9.91 2.31
C ALA A 268 2.59 11.18 3.00
N ALA A 269 2.12 11.06 4.25
CA ALA A 269 1.73 12.21 5.07
C ALA A 269 2.96 12.98 5.63
N VAL A 270 4.06 12.28 5.91
CA VAL A 270 5.34 12.85 6.39
C VAL A 270 6.15 13.48 5.24
N ALA A 271 6.08 12.94 4.01
CA ALA A 271 6.69 13.50 2.80
C ALA A 271 5.99 14.78 2.27
N LYS A 272 5.25 15.51 3.11
CA LYS A 272 4.86 16.89 2.80
C LYS A 272 6.14 17.72 2.86
N GLY A 273 6.62 18.19 1.71
CA GLY A 273 7.53 19.35 1.70
C GLY A 273 7.00 20.43 2.66
N PHE A 274 7.90 21.21 3.24
CA PHE A 274 7.55 22.22 4.23
C PHE A 274 6.73 23.33 3.56
N ARG A 275 5.54 23.62 4.09
CA ARG A 275 4.68 24.68 3.53
C ARG A 275 5.41 26.02 3.61
N VAL A 276 5.46 26.74 2.49
CA VAL A 276 5.99 28.10 2.47
C VAL A 276 4.92 29.04 3.03
N THR A 277 5.15 29.56 4.23
CA THR A 277 4.15 30.36 4.97
C THR A 277 4.37 31.87 4.81
N GLU A 278 5.61 32.32 4.62
CA GLU A 278 5.96 33.73 4.44
C GLU A 278 5.87 34.12 2.95
N CYS A 279 4.64 34.30 2.46
CA CYS A 279 4.37 34.70 1.09
C CYS A 279 3.67 36.06 1.02
N ARG A 280 4.05 36.88 0.04
CA ARG A 280 3.30 38.08 -0.37
C ARG A 280 2.56 37.77 -1.66
N ALA A 281 1.23 37.75 -1.59
CA ALA A 281 0.38 37.44 -2.73
C ALA A 281 -0.30 38.68 -3.31
N GLU A 282 -0.37 38.74 -4.63
CA GLU A 282 -0.96 39.82 -5.44
C GLU A 282 -1.75 39.22 -6.60
N LYS A 283 -2.58 40.04 -7.24
CA LYS A 283 -3.39 39.67 -8.40
C LYS A 283 -3.43 40.84 -9.39
N SER A 284 -3.66 40.53 -10.66
CA SER A 284 -3.65 41.52 -11.75
C SER A 284 -4.66 42.65 -11.61
N SER A 285 -5.84 42.35 -11.08
CA SER A 285 -6.93 43.34 -10.94
C SER A 285 -7.82 43.10 -9.73
N LEU A 286 -8.50 44.15 -9.30
CA LEU A 286 -9.49 44.09 -8.22
C LEU A 286 -10.88 43.83 -8.82
N SER A 287 -11.59 42.85 -8.28
CA SER A 287 -13.00 42.61 -8.59
C SER A 287 -13.87 42.79 -7.36
N PHE A 288 -15.05 43.38 -7.55
CA PHE A 288 -16.09 43.48 -6.52
C PHE A 288 -16.53 42.10 -6.00
N TRP A 289 -16.39 41.06 -6.81
CA TRP A 289 -16.73 39.67 -6.45
C TRP A 289 -15.66 39.00 -5.58
N SER A 290 -14.49 39.61 -5.36
CA SER A 290 -13.51 39.05 -4.43
C SER A 290 -14.06 39.05 -2.99
N PRO A 291 -14.01 37.93 -2.25
CA PRO A 291 -14.51 37.85 -0.87
C PRO A 291 -13.84 38.88 0.07
N HIS A 292 -12.59 39.23 -0.23
CA HIS A 292 -11.86 40.30 0.44
C HIS A 292 -11.21 41.23 -0.58
N ARG A 293 -11.20 42.55 -0.30
CA ARG A 293 -10.55 43.56 -1.16
C ARG A 293 -9.08 43.23 -1.44
N ASN A 294 -8.36 42.66 -0.47
CA ASN A 294 -6.99 42.13 -0.60
C ASN A 294 -6.93 40.59 -0.66
N GLY A 295 -7.95 39.94 -1.24
CA GLY A 295 -8.13 38.47 -1.21
C GLY A 295 -7.05 37.63 -1.90
N ALA A 296 -5.98 38.22 -2.45
CA ALA A 296 -4.88 37.46 -3.04
C ALA A 296 -4.20 36.56 -2.00
N SER A 297 -3.96 37.05 -0.78
CA SER A 297 -3.34 36.25 0.29
C SER A 297 -4.24 35.15 0.82
N LEU A 298 -5.57 35.29 0.68
CA LEU A 298 -6.51 34.25 1.10
C LEU A 298 -6.28 32.96 0.31
N ALA A 299 -5.81 33.04 -0.93
CA ALA A 299 -5.53 31.86 -1.76
C ALA A 299 -4.44 30.97 -1.16
N LEU A 300 -3.56 31.52 -0.32
CA LEU A 300 -2.53 30.75 0.36
C LEU A 300 -3.12 29.90 1.49
N ASP A 301 -4.35 30.15 1.94
CA ASP A 301 -5.01 29.38 3.00
C ASP A 301 -5.95 28.32 2.44
N VAL A 302 -5.57 27.05 2.53
CA VAL A 302 -6.40 25.93 2.07
C VAL A 302 -7.63 25.65 2.94
N GLN A 303 -7.78 26.30 4.10
CA GLN A 303 -8.86 26.03 5.06
C GLN A 303 -9.96 27.10 5.08
N HIS A 304 -9.86 28.15 4.25
CA HIS A 304 -10.88 29.19 4.26
C HIS A 304 -12.26 28.67 3.81
N PRO A 305 -13.37 29.27 4.28
CA PRO A 305 -14.71 28.76 4.01
C PRO A 305 -15.30 29.16 2.64
N HIS A 306 -14.64 30.05 1.90
CA HIS A 306 -15.16 30.60 0.65
C HIS A 306 -15.00 29.63 -0.54
N ALA A 307 -15.91 29.70 -1.52
CA ALA A 307 -15.83 28.89 -2.74
C ALA A 307 -14.60 29.21 -3.61
N TYR A 308 -14.10 30.44 -3.52
CA TYR A 308 -12.86 30.92 -4.11
C TYR A 308 -12.23 31.98 -3.20
N ALA A 309 -10.91 32.10 -3.18
CA ALA A 309 -10.19 33.08 -2.36
C ALA A 309 -10.16 34.49 -2.97
N PHE A 310 -10.09 34.57 -4.29
CA PHE A 310 -10.00 35.83 -5.03
C PHE A 310 -10.72 35.73 -6.36
N HIS A 311 -10.98 36.90 -6.94
CA HIS A 311 -11.55 37.07 -8.26
C HIS A 311 -10.86 38.27 -8.92
N THR A 312 -10.32 38.09 -10.13
CA THR A 312 -9.87 39.21 -10.97
C THR A 312 -11.07 39.83 -11.69
N ASP A 313 -10.92 41.01 -12.27
CA ASP A 313 -11.86 41.43 -13.29
C ASP A 313 -11.69 40.58 -14.57
N ARG A 314 -12.60 40.73 -15.53
CA ARG A 314 -12.42 40.12 -16.85
C ARG A 314 -11.38 40.94 -17.61
N GLU A 315 -10.24 40.32 -17.85
CA GLU A 315 -9.13 40.95 -18.54
C GLU A 315 -8.38 39.92 -19.37
N HIS A 316 -7.54 40.39 -20.28
CA HIS A 316 -6.68 39.50 -21.04
C HIS A 316 -5.52 39.02 -20.16
N ALA A 317 -5.36 37.69 -20.06
CA ALA A 317 -4.33 37.03 -19.27
C ALA A 317 -4.29 37.45 -17.78
N PRO A 318 -5.40 37.28 -17.04
CA PRO A 318 -5.44 37.56 -15.60
C PRO A 318 -4.44 36.66 -14.86
N TRP A 319 -3.89 37.16 -13.77
CA TRP A 319 -2.92 36.42 -12.98
C TRP A 319 -3.07 36.61 -11.47
N TRP A 320 -2.64 35.58 -10.75
CA TRP A 320 -2.38 35.60 -9.32
C TRP A 320 -0.92 35.20 -9.10
N MET A 321 -0.24 35.85 -8.16
CA MET A 321 1.17 35.61 -7.92
C MET A 321 1.47 35.66 -6.44
N ALA A 322 2.33 34.77 -5.97
CA ALA A 322 2.92 34.83 -4.63
C ALA A 322 4.44 34.85 -4.74
N ARG A 323 5.06 35.82 -4.09
CA ARG A 323 6.52 35.90 -3.91
C ARG A 323 6.90 35.55 -2.48
N PHE A 324 8.04 34.88 -2.34
CA PHE A 324 8.55 34.34 -1.08
C PHE A 324 10.07 34.29 -1.10
N LYS A 325 10.69 34.02 0.05
CA LYS A 325 12.14 33.83 0.12
C LYS A 325 12.56 32.64 -0.74
N GLU A 326 13.66 32.77 -1.50
CA GLU A 326 14.18 31.69 -2.35
C GLU A 326 14.25 30.37 -1.57
N CYS A 327 13.65 29.33 -2.14
CA CYS A 327 13.70 27.98 -1.62
C CYS A 327 13.67 26.97 -2.77
N LYS A 328 14.00 25.71 -2.47
CA LYS A 328 13.81 24.61 -3.43
C LYS A 328 12.36 24.16 -3.35
N LEU A 329 11.57 24.50 -4.35
CA LEU A 329 10.19 24.06 -4.43
C LEU A 329 10.14 22.55 -4.66
N SER A 330 9.36 21.87 -3.82
CA SER A 330 9.01 20.46 -4.01
C SER A 330 7.68 20.32 -4.75
N GLU A 331 6.73 21.22 -4.49
CA GLU A 331 5.37 21.06 -4.98
C GLU A 331 4.56 22.36 -4.99
N ILE A 332 3.66 22.49 -5.97
CA ILE A 332 2.57 23.47 -5.99
C ILE A 332 1.24 22.72 -6.08
N GLN A 333 0.30 23.03 -5.19
CA GLN A 333 -1.06 22.50 -5.20
C GLN A 333 -2.06 23.58 -5.61
N ILE A 334 -2.91 23.32 -6.60
CA ILE A 334 -3.94 24.28 -7.04
C ILE A 334 -5.32 23.65 -6.89
N ARG A 335 -6.17 24.28 -6.08
CA ARG A 335 -7.60 23.95 -6.00
C ARG A 335 -8.41 24.98 -6.77
N ASN A 336 -9.19 24.50 -7.72
CA ASN A 336 -10.20 25.32 -8.38
C ASN A 336 -11.43 25.50 -7.50
N ARG A 337 -12.28 26.44 -7.87
CA ARG A 337 -13.66 26.48 -7.36
C ARG A 337 -14.44 25.28 -7.86
N VAL A 338 -15.47 24.90 -7.11
CA VAL A 338 -16.25 23.66 -7.33
C VAL A 338 -17.66 23.89 -7.90
N ASP A 339 -17.98 25.12 -8.29
CA ASP A 339 -19.29 25.50 -8.83
C ASP A 339 -19.31 25.51 -10.37
N ALA A 340 -20.38 26.03 -10.96
CA ALA A 340 -20.63 26.04 -12.40
C ALA A 340 -19.54 26.77 -13.23
N GLU A 341 -18.72 27.62 -12.61
CA GLU A 341 -17.75 28.47 -13.32
C GLU A 341 -16.32 27.91 -13.32
N HIS A 342 -16.11 26.68 -12.84
CA HIS A 342 -14.79 26.03 -12.80
C HIS A 342 -14.10 25.94 -14.17
N ALA A 343 -14.88 25.83 -15.26
CA ALA A 343 -14.38 25.68 -16.63
C ALA A 343 -13.55 26.88 -17.11
N ARG A 344 -13.68 28.05 -16.47
CA ARG A 344 -12.90 29.26 -16.77
C ARG A 344 -11.39 29.08 -16.55
N ALA A 345 -10.99 28.11 -15.73
CA ALA A 345 -9.58 27.75 -15.53
C ALA A 345 -9.01 26.82 -16.61
N ALA A 346 -9.69 26.61 -17.75
CA ALA A 346 -9.27 25.71 -18.82
C ALA A 346 -7.94 26.11 -19.49
N SER A 347 -7.57 27.39 -19.44
CA SER A 347 -6.33 27.91 -20.03
C SER A 347 -5.25 28.22 -18.98
N LEU A 348 -5.35 27.59 -17.80
CA LEU A 348 -4.46 27.85 -16.66
C LEU A 348 -3.00 27.49 -16.97
N CYS A 349 -2.11 28.39 -16.61
CA CYS A 349 -0.67 28.26 -16.74
C CYS A 349 -0.03 28.52 -15.37
N VAL A 350 1.03 27.78 -15.04
CA VAL A 350 1.82 28.01 -13.82
C VAL A 350 3.26 28.24 -14.18
N GLU A 351 3.82 29.30 -13.62
CA GLU A 351 5.20 29.71 -13.81
C GLU A 351 5.85 29.89 -12.44
N VAL A 352 7.16 29.63 -12.37
CA VAL A 352 7.97 29.86 -11.17
C VAL A 352 9.05 30.91 -11.45
N GLU A 353 9.31 31.79 -10.48
CA GLU A 353 10.33 32.84 -10.60
C GLU A 353 11.68 32.26 -10.16
N THR A 354 12.56 31.91 -11.09
CA THR A 354 13.87 31.29 -10.80
C THR A 354 14.97 32.31 -10.49
N ALA A 355 14.75 33.56 -10.88
CA ALA A 355 15.57 34.73 -10.56
C ALA A 355 14.68 35.98 -10.68
N PRO A 356 15.08 37.16 -10.17
CA PRO A 356 14.28 38.38 -10.26
C PRO A 356 13.77 38.64 -11.69
N ASP A 357 12.43 38.66 -11.83
CA ASP A 357 11.69 38.83 -13.08
C ASP A 357 11.96 37.77 -14.19
N GLN A 358 12.63 36.67 -13.84
CA GLN A 358 12.83 35.51 -14.72
C GLN A 358 11.84 34.40 -14.36
N TRP A 359 10.84 34.20 -15.22
CA TRP A 359 9.76 33.23 -15.04
C TRP A 359 9.93 32.03 -15.96
N VAL A 360 9.80 30.84 -15.40
CA VAL A 360 9.85 29.56 -16.13
C VAL A 360 8.51 28.86 -16.00
N GLU A 361 7.91 28.51 -17.14
CA GLU A 361 6.68 27.72 -17.18
C GLU A 361 6.92 26.30 -16.69
N VAL A 362 6.14 25.89 -15.71
CA VAL A 362 6.18 24.53 -15.12
C VAL A 362 4.90 23.75 -15.40
N PHE A 363 3.85 24.42 -15.89
CA PHE A 363 2.58 23.77 -16.22
C PHE A 363 1.75 24.58 -17.22
N ASP A 364 1.11 23.88 -18.16
CA ASP A 364 0.15 24.41 -19.14
C ASP A 364 -1.07 23.47 -19.17
N ALA A 365 -2.26 23.99 -18.90
CA ALA A 365 -3.50 23.20 -18.80
C ALA A 365 -4.01 22.66 -20.16
N LYS A 366 -3.32 22.94 -21.28
CA LYS A 366 -3.66 22.34 -22.58
C LYS A 366 -3.90 20.83 -22.43
N PHE A 367 -5.10 20.41 -22.81
CA PHE A 367 -5.58 19.01 -22.78
C PHE A 367 -5.90 18.41 -21.40
N MET A 368 -5.94 19.21 -20.33
CA MET A 368 -6.28 18.73 -19.00
C MET A 368 -7.79 18.78 -18.73
N GLN A 369 -8.32 17.73 -18.09
CA GLN A 369 -9.68 17.70 -17.54
C GLN A 369 -9.63 17.92 -16.03
N TRP A 370 -10.28 18.97 -15.55
CA TRP A 370 -10.29 19.33 -14.13
C TRP A 370 -11.10 18.32 -13.30
N ASN A 371 -10.49 17.77 -12.24
CA ASN A 371 -11.23 17.09 -11.19
C ASN A 371 -11.73 18.11 -10.16
N LEU A 372 -13.04 18.29 -10.05
CA LEU A 372 -13.66 19.28 -9.16
C LEU A 372 -13.50 18.96 -7.67
N LYS A 373 -13.04 17.77 -7.30
CA LYS A 373 -12.93 17.33 -5.90
C LYS A 373 -11.50 17.24 -5.38
N SER A 374 -10.49 17.38 -6.25
CA SER A 374 -9.08 17.19 -5.91
C SER A 374 -8.21 18.33 -6.47
N PRO A 375 -7.15 18.75 -5.75
CA PRO A 375 -6.19 19.71 -6.27
C PRO A 375 -5.43 19.14 -7.48
N ILE A 376 -5.02 20.01 -8.39
CA ILE A 376 -3.88 19.75 -9.26
C ILE A 376 -2.63 19.77 -8.38
N ILE A 377 -1.77 18.77 -8.56
CA ILE A 377 -0.48 18.69 -7.87
C ILE A 377 0.62 18.78 -8.92
N LEU A 378 1.44 19.82 -8.83
CA LEU A 378 2.61 20.03 -9.67
C LEU A 378 3.84 19.71 -8.84
N GLU A 379 4.48 18.58 -9.12
CA GLU A 379 5.74 18.25 -8.48
C GLU A 379 6.90 18.93 -9.19
N LEU A 380 7.70 19.64 -8.42
CA LEU A 380 8.84 20.39 -8.88
C LEU A 380 10.06 19.69 -8.29
N SER A 381 10.98 19.24 -9.14
CA SER A 381 12.16 18.46 -8.74
C SER A 381 13.22 19.28 -7.98
N GLY A 382 12.82 20.01 -6.94
CA GLY A 382 13.69 20.88 -6.15
C GLY A 382 14.09 22.17 -6.87
N ILE A 383 13.27 22.66 -7.81
CA ILE A 383 13.55 23.88 -8.57
C ILE A 383 13.72 25.04 -7.58
N LYS A 384 14.86 25.74 -7.64
CA LYS A 384 15.05 26.97 -6.87
C LYS A 384 14.18 28.07 -7.44
N ALA A 385 13.30 28.61 -6.62
CA ALA A 385 12.43 29.69 -7.01
C ALA A 385 12.11 30.61 -5.82
N GLN A 386 11.72 31.84 -6.14
CA GLN A 386 11.33 32.90 -5.21
C GLN A 386 9.91 33.43 -5.48
N GLY A 387 9.18 32.79 -6.38
CA GLY A 387 7.83 33.18 -6.74
C GLY A 387 7.08 32.09 -7.51
N VAL A 388 5.76 32.12 -7.41
CA VAL A 388 4.83 31.31 -8.19
C VAL A 388 3.81 32.25 -8.80
N ARG A 389 3.56 32.12 -10.10
CA ARG A 389 2.51 32.83 -10.83
C ARG A 389 1.56 31.82 -11.46
N VAL A 390 0.27 32.06 -11.28
CA VAL A 390 -0.82 31.32 -11.91
C VAL A 390 -1.59 32.28 -12.78
N SER A 391 -1.70 31.99 -14.07
CA SER A 391 -2.33 32.87 -15.07
C SER A 391 -3.30 32.09 -15.96
N LEU A 392 -4.15 32.80 -16.69
CA LEU A 392 -4.93 32.24 -17.80
C LEU A 392 -4.35 32.72 -19.13
N ARG A 393 -4.41 31.92 -20.19
CA ARG A 393 -4.02 32.31 -21.56
C ARG A 393 -5.21 32.78 -22.42
N ALA A 394 -6.22 33.34 -21.77
CA ALA A 394 -7.44 33.82 -22.40
C ALA A 394 -7.89 35.13 -21.76
N GLU A 395 -8.84 35.81 -22.42
CA GLU A 395 -9.60 36.90 -21.79
C GLU A 395 -10.71 36.31 -20.94
N GLU A 396 -10.51 36.30 -19.62
CA GLU A 396 -11.42 35.61 -18.70
C GLU A 396 -11.25 36.15 -17.26
N PHE A 397 -12.10 35.68 -16.34
CA PHE A 397 -11.90 35.90 -14.90
C PHE A 397 -11.02 34.79 -14.30
N LEU A 398 -9.96 35.16 -13.58
CA LEU A 398 -9.21 34.22 -12.75
C LEU A 398 -9.76 34.22 -11.32
N HIS A 399 -10.12 33.04 -10.86
CA HIS A 399 -10.56 32.78 -9.50
C HIS A 399 -10.19 31.34 -9.12
N LEU A 400 -9.56 31.17 -7.97
CA LEU A 400 -9.17 29.86 -7.46
C LEU A 400 -9.63 29.73 -6.01
N HIS A 401 -9.84 28.51 -5.55
CA HIS A 401 -10.01 28.24 -4.13
C HIS A 401 -8.69 28.51 -3.43
N SER A 402 -7.66 27.71 -3.70
CA SER A 402 -6.38 27.88 -3.01
C SER A 402 -5.18 27.44 -3.83
N VAL A 403 -4.02 27.99 -3.50
CA VAL A 403 -2.70 27.66 -4.02
C VAL A 403 -1.78 27.34 -2.85
N GLY A 404 -1.41 26.06 -2.71
CA GLY A 404 -0.43 25.60 -1.73
C GLY A 404 0.97 25.57 -2.33
N ILE A 405 1.96 26.09 -1.62
CA ILE A 405 3.37 26.15 -2.05
C ILE A 405 4.20 25.41 -1.02
N PHE A 406 5.02 24.46 -1.47
CA PHE A 406 5.81 23.59 -0.60
C PHE A 406 7.26 23.52 -1.05
N SER A 407 8.16 23.50 -0.06
CA SER A 407 9.62 23.44 -0.21
C SER A 407 10.16 22.07 0.21
N SER A 408 11.19 21.57 -0.47
CA SER A 408 11.93 20.38 -0.02
C SER A 408 12.80 20.64 1.23
N GLU A 409 12.95 21.90 1.62
CA GLU A 409 13.75 22.34 2.77
C GLU A 409 12.89 23.11 3.79
N PRO A 410 13.14 22.95 5.11
CA PRO A 410 12.37 23.64 6.14
C PRO A 410 12.59 25.16 6.09
N HIS A 411 11.49 25.90 6.04
CA HIS A 411 11.51 27.35 6.21
C HIS A 411 11.52 27.63 7.72
N ILE A 412 12.70 27.73 8.32
CA ILE A 412 12.85 27.95 9.78
C ILE A 412 12.62 29.44 10.09
N PRO A 413 11.56 29.84 10.82
CA PRO A 413 11.62 31.08 11.60
C PRO A 413 12.60 30.80 12.74
N ARG A 414 13.52 31.74 13.05
CA ARG A 414 14.50 31.58 14.14
C ARG A 414 13.82 31.34 15.50
N VAL A 415 13.48 30.10 15.84
CA VAL A 415 13.35 29.58 17.22
C VAL A 415 13.59 28.06 17.20
N GLU A 416 14.62 27.66 17.95
CA GLU A 416 14.96 26.32 18.49
C GLU A 416 14.95 25.11 17.54
N SER A 417 16.09 24.97 16.87
CA SER A 417 16.53 23.81 16.11
C SER A 417 17.15 22.74 17.01
N VAL A 418 16.36 21.85 17.62
CA VAL A 418 16.82 20.53 18.09
C VAL A 418 15.59 19.61 18.11
N ASP A 419 15.53 18.59 17.23
CA ASP A 419 14.81 17.28 17.40
C ASP A 419 14.26 16.65 16.09
N LEU A 420 13.99 17.41 15.03
CA LEU A 420 13.31 16.86 13.83
C LEU A 420 14.16 15.94 12.93
N MET A 421 15.49 16.01 13.02
CA MET A 421 16.40 15.15 12.24
C MET A 421 16.55 13.74 12.85
N GLN A 422 16.26 13.56 14.15
CA GLN A 422 16.35 12.25 14.77
C GLN A 422 15.19 11.35 14.38
N GLU A 423 13.97 11.86 14.25
CA GLU A 423 12.76 11.07 13.93
C GLU A 423 12.77 10.45 12.52
N VAL A 424 13.39 11.11 11.53
CA VAL A 424 13.49 10.57 10.16
C VAL A 424 14.44 9.37 10.09
N GLN A 425 15.49 9.37 10.92
CA GLN A 425 16.42 8.25 11.03
C GLN A 425 15.76 7.05 11.74
N THR A 426 14.88 7.29 12.72
CA THR A 426 14.17 6.24 13.46
C THR A 426 13.18 5.47 12.58
N VAL A 427 12.50 6.13 11.64
CA VAL A 427 11.55 5.45 10.73
C VAL A 427 12.23 4.46 9.77
N SER A 428 13.49 4.68 9.43
CA SER A 428 14.28 3.72 8.65
C SER A 428 14.74 2.51 9.49
N ASN A 429 14.84 2.67 10.80
CA ASN A 429 15.25 1.61 11.74
C ASN A 429 14.04 0.81 12.28
N ASP A 430 12.87 1.45 12.41
CA ASP A 430 11.59 0.81 12.83
C ASP A 430 10.97 -0.12 11.74
N LEU A 431 11.62 -0.23 10.59
CA LEU A 431 11.31 -1.22 9.54
C LEU A 431 12.21 -2.45 9.59
N THR A 432 13.26 -2.41 10.42
CA THR A 432 14.25 -3.48 10.57
C THR A 432 14.23 -4.20 11.92
N ASP A 433 13.50 -3.67 12.91
CA ASP A 433 13.33 -4.29 14.24
C ASP A 433 11.96 -4.96 14.44
#